data_AF-A0A351L3I0-F1
#
_entry.id   AF-A0A351L3I0-F1
#
_cell.length_a   1.000
_cell.length_b   1.000
_cell.length_c   1.000
_cell.angle_alpha   90.00
_cell.angle_beta   90.00
_cell.angle_gamma   90.00
#
_symmetry.space_group_name_H-M   'P 1'
#
loop_
_entity.id
_entity.type
_entity.pdbx_description
1 polymer ?
#
loop_
_entity_poly.entity_id
_entity_poly.type
_entity_poly.pdbx_seq_one_letter_code
_entity_poly.pdbx_strand_id
1 'polypeptide(L)' 'MAKRITITLPDEVAEALEKWAKEEARPMANLATFLIQKCIAEKQQNKQQDK' A
#
# COMPACT_ATOMS: atom_id res chain seq x y z
N MET A 1 -6.60 1.31 -16.07
CA MET A 1 -7.11 -0.08 -15.89
C MET A 1 -6.60 -0.61 -14.55
N ALA A 2 -7.39 -1.40 -13.82
CA ALA A 2 -6.98 -1.99 -12.54
C ALA A 2 -6.70 -3.49 -12.70
N LYS A 3 -5.57 -3.97 -12.15
CA LYS A 3 -5.22 -5.40 -12.11
C LYS A 3 -5.37 -5.89 -10.68
N ARG A 4 -6.19 -6.92 -10.46
CA ARG A 4 -6.37 -7.55 -9.14
C ARG A 4 -5.25 -8.56 -8.91
N ILE A 5 -4.61 -8.48 -7.74
CA ILE A 5 -3.59 -9.42 -7.29
C ILE A 5 -3.97 -9.94 -5.91
N THR A 6 -3.58 -11.17 -5.61
CA THR A 6 -3.71 -11.77 -4.27
C THR A 6 -2.31 -11.80 -3.66
N ILE A 7 -2.15 -11.23 -2.46
CA ILE A 7 -0.86 -11.21 -1.75
C ILE A 7 -1.06 -11.78 -0.35
N THR A 8 -0.06 -12.50 0.14
CA THR A 8 0.01 -12.97 1.52
C THR A 8 0.95 -12.05 2.28
N LEU A 9 0.48 -11.50 3.39
CA LEU A 9 1.24 -10.62 4.26
C LEU A 9 1.56 -11.35 5.57
N PRO A 10 2.70 -11.08 6.22
CA PRO A 10 2.93 -11.49 7.60
C PRO A 10 1.85 -10.94 8.53
N ASP A 11 1.49 -11.69 9.56
CA ASP A 11 0.44 -11.31 10.52
C ASP A 11 0.65 -9.91 11.11
N GLU A 12 1.89 -9.59 11.53
CA GLU A 12 2.23 -8.28 12.09
C GLU A 12 1.89 -7.11 11.14
N VAL A 13 2.11 -7.31 9.84
CA VAL A 13 1.83 -6.30 8.81
C VAL A 13 0.33 -6.22 8.55
N ALA A 14 -0.36 -7.34 8.52
CA ALA A 14 -1.80 -7.39 8.35
C ALA A 14 -2.53 -6.71 9.52
N GLU A 15 -2.11 -6.95 10.76
CA GLU A 15 -2.66 -6.32 11.96
C GLU A 15 -2.43 -4.80 11.98
N ALA A 16 -1.22 -4.35 11.65
CA ALA A 16 -0.91 -2.92 11.56
C ALA A 16 -1.77 -2.22 10.50
N LEU A 17 -1.97 -2.87 9.35
CA LEU A 17 -2.76 -2.33 8.25
C LEU A 17 -4.25 -2.35 8.58
N GLU A 18 -4.75 -3.38 9.27
CA GLU A 18 -6.13 -3.41 9.77
C GLU A 18 -6.39 -2.30 10.80
N LYS A 19 -5.46 -2.10 11.75
CA LYS A 19 -5.58 -1.04 12.76
C LYS A 19 -5.67 0.34 12.11
N TRP A 20 -4.76 0.63 11.18
CA TRP A 20 -4.76 1.90 10.48
C TRP A 20 -6.00 2.09 9.60
N ALA A 21 -6.48 1.03 8.95
CA ALA A 21 -7.72 1.06 8.18
C ALA A 21 -8.94 1.41 9.06
N LYS A 22 -9.00 0.86 10.28
CA LYS A 22 -10.04 1.19 11.27
C LYS A 22 -9.96 2.65 11.71
N GLU A 23 -8.76 3.17 11.95
CA GLU A 23 -8.54 4.57 12.34
C GLU A 23 -9.00 5.56 11.25
N GLU A 24 -8.78 5.24 9.98
CA GLU A 24 -9.24 6.05 8.84
C GLU A 24 -10.67 5.73 8.37
N ALA A 25 -11.40 4.86 9.09
CA ALA A 25 -12.74 4.38 8.72
C ALA A 25 -12.85 3.92 7.25
N ARG A 26 -11.81 3.23 6.75
CA ARG A 26 -11.72 2.80 5.34
C ARG A 26 -11.45 1.30 5.19
N PRO A 27 -11.79 0.69 4.04
CA PRO A 27 -11.45 -0.72 3.80
C PRO A 27 -9.94 -0.96 3.78
N MET A 28 -9.50 -2.04 4.41
CA MET A 28 -8.11 -2.50 4.43
C MET A 28 -7.52 -2.61 3.02
N ALA A 29 -8.29 -3.12 2.05
CA ALA A 29 -7.86 -3.25 0.66
C ALA A 29 -7.60 -1.88 -0.03
N ASN A 30 -8.36 -0.84 0.33
CA ASN A 30 -8.17 0.50 -0.21
C ASN A 30 -6.91 1.14 0.38
N LEU A 31 -6.70 0.99 1.69
CA LEU A 31 -5.45 1.40 2.35
C LEU A 31 -4.24 0.72 1.71
N ALA A 32 -4.29 -0.62 1.54
CA ALA A 32 -3.20 -1.36 0.91
C ALA A 32 -2.91 -0.87 -0.51
N THR A 33 -3.95 -0.61 -1.31
CA THR A 33 -3.81 -0.07 -2.67
C THR A 33 -3.13 1.30 -2.66
N PHE A 34 -3.56 2.20 -1.76
CA PHE A 34 -2.99 3.52 -1.60
C PHE A 34 -1.51 3.48 -1.19
N LEU A 35 -1.16 2.63 -0.23
CA LEU A 35 0.23 2.47 0.24
C LEU A 35 1.14 1.93 -0.86
N ILE A 36 0.69 0.89 -1.58
CA ILE A 36 1.45 0.34 -2.70
C ILE A 36 1.67 1.40 -3.78
N GLN A 37 0.63 2.17 -4.12
CA GLN A 37 0.74 3.22 -5.12
C GLN A 37 1.72 4.31 -4.67
N LYS A 38 1.68 4.73 -3.40
CA LYS A 38 2.59 5.73 -2.84
C LYS A 38 4.04 5.25 -2.90
N CYS A 39 4.33 4.03 -2.44
CA CYS A 39 5.69 3.47 -2.48
C CYS A 39 6.24 3.34 -3.91
N ILE A 40 5.41 2.95 -4.88
CA ILE A 40 5.83 2.88 -6.29
C ILE A 40 6.13 4.29 -6.82
N ALA A 41 5.28 5.28 -6.53
CA ALA A 41 5.49 6.66 -6.95
C ALA A 41 6.78 7.25 -6.36
N GLU A 42 7.04 7.04 -5.06
CA GLU A 42 8.27 7.45 -4.38
C GLU A 42 9.50 6.80 -5.04
N LYS A 43 9.43 5.50 -5.35
CA LYS A 43 10.53 4.79 -6.02
C LYS A 43 10.78 5.29 -7.44
N GLN A 44 9.73 5.69 -8.17
CA GLN A 44 9.84 6.25 -9.52
C GLN A 44 10.40 7.67 -9.52
N GLN A 45 9.98 8.53 -8.58
CA GLN A 45 10.54 9.86 -8.39
C GLN A 45 12.02 9.80 -8.04
N ASN A 46 12.42 8.91 -7.13
CA ASN A 46 13.83 8.76 -6.75
C ASN A 46 14.70 8.22 -7.90
N LYS A 47 14.11 7.52 -8.88
CA LYS A 47 14.82 7.09 -10.11
C LYS A 47 15.05 8.21 -11.12
N GLN A 48 14.32 9.32 -11.01
CA GLN A 48 14.47 10.48 -11.89
C GLN A 48 15.49 11.51 -11.36
N GLN A 49 15.88 11.43 -10.08
CA GLN A 49 16.90 12.30 -9.50
C GLN A 49 18.34 11.78 -9.66
N ASP A 50 18.51 10.53 -10.11
CA ASP A 50 19.81 9.88 -10.39
C ASP A 50 20.13 9.76 -11.91
N LYS A 51 19.47 10.55 -12.76
CA LYS A 51 19.78 10.66 -14.20
C LYS A 51 19.98 12.11 -14.59
#